data_AF-A0A1H4AQQ5-F1
#
_entry.id   AF-A0A1H4AQQ5-F1
#
_cell.length_a   1.000
_cell.length_b   1.000
_cell.length_c   1.000
_cell.angle_alpha   90.00
_cell.angle_beta   90.00
_cell.angle_gamma   90.00
#
_symmetry.space_group_name_H-M   'P 1'
#
loop_
_entity.id
_entity.type
_entity.pdbx_description
1 polymer ?
#
loop_
_entity_poly.entity_id
_entity_poly.type
_entity_poly.pdbx_seq_one_letter_code
_entity_poly.pdbx_strand_id
1 'polypeptide(L)'
;MHTAAGFSALLWLLPPFALMVLVWGWINYKTLNDRKTHPDSFQQAIDWLREDNFSQLYLQTLGWLLDKISGLIDDAHKFDQVYVTSEHPKGFIRKTFGFNPFTAESYGNYLWLAHLYPVTAFLLAWAAGSDGQVGRVDWLKLGAGRLDLELWQRWLVIAGLVLAVAGSLWLVHRWAGWRQWLVLNVPFLVLAMVAAAFGKHHDHDFLSVFISGWGMFLLALIPAYGGGWLVGLPIYRSYQRTHEAFYGVVFTVAAAFAVVSAFAATFCAILANTASAFVVAVGGAIAVGISFAMVGGGVVAFALAFSFALPLAGFQPNVATTSNSELMAATAAVAAALVGAGIIIVVLGALQRWSERQDKAGWFWLLYSVVFFVVGYYLLSLTKESGDIVFLLFWVLLPLVCAPLDWVALGVTRGLLQAVRAGQHSGRVALGWAMVDLLLALVFLFLNAAVLVGVTALGNAIAGDTLVNINGILAGMRDDTRDSNYWWIYFMLLFTLLPTLIHFALAGGAIALWLPRKARLWLANGLERNHYKTFMAWLYLTFTPVVGFVLAPAGLLYGLWWLVNANGGWLGGHLLAWAGMLARFANPTMP
;
A
#
# COMPACT_ATOMS: atom_id res chain seq x y z
N MET A 1 -6.83 -35.52 8.00
CA MET A 1 -7.14 -35.46 6.54
C MET A 1 -6.92 -34.08 5.90
N HIS A 2 -6.83 -32.95 6.64
CA HIS A 2 -6.72 -31.61 6.03
C HIS A 2 -5.29 -31.06 5.80
N THR A 3 -4.23 -31.83 6.07
CA THR A 3 -2.86 -31.50 5.62
C THR A 3 -2.69 -31.62 4.10
N ALA A 4 -3.61 -32.31 3.42
CA ALA A 4 -3.54 -32.55 1.98
C ALA A 4 -3.78 -31.29 1.12
N ALA A 5 -4.59 -30.32 1.59
CA ALA A 5 -4.96 -29.15 0.79
C ALA A 5 -3.87 -28.06 0.71
N GLY A 6 -3.10 -27.88 1.78
CA GLY A 6 -1.91 -27.00 1.72
C GLY A 6 -0.79 -27.61 0.87
N PHE A 7 -0.65 -28.94 0.96
CA PHE A 7 0.31 -29.68 0.14
C PHE A 7 -0.04 -29.63 -1.35
N SER A 8 -1.34 -29.67 -1.71
CA SER A 8 -1.76 -29.58 -3.11
C SER A 8 -1.43 -28.23 -3.75
N ALA A 9 -1.58 -27.11 -3.04
CA ALA A 9 -1.17 -25.80 -3.55
C ALA A 9 0.34 -25.71 -3.82
N LEU A 10 1.17 -26.30 -2.95
CA LEU A 10 2.62 -26.38 -3.18
C LEU A 10 2.95 -27.27 -4.38
N LEU A 11 2.24 -28.38 -4.55
CA LEU A 11 2.36 -29.28 -5.71
C LEU A 11 2.06 -28.55 -7.03
N TRP A 12 1.17 -27.56 -7.06
CA TRP A 12 0.90 -26.76 -8.26
C TRP A 12 2.05 -25.81 -8.64
N LEU A 13 2.86 -25.40 -7.66
CA LEU A 13 4.05 -24.57 -7.91
C LEU A 13 5.27 -25.40 -8.32
N LEU A 14 5.27 -26.71 -8.06
CA LEU A 14 6.40 -27.58 -8.41
C LEU A 14 6.67 -27.67 -9.92
N PRO A 15 5.68 -27.88 -10.83
CA PRO A 15 5.94 -27.94 -12.26
C PRO A 15 6.58 -26.66 -12.85
N PRO A 16 6.07 -25.43 -12.63
CA PRO A 16 6.70 -24.24 -13.18
C PRO A 16 8.09 -23.99 -12.58
N PHE A 17 8.26 -24.29 -11.29
CA PHE A 17 9.57 -24.20 -10.65
C PHE A 17 10.56 -25.23 -11.20
N ALA A 18 10.15 -26.49 -11.35
CA ALA A 18 10.96 -27.55 -11.95
C ALA A 18 11.34 -27.18 -13.39
N LEU A 19 10.41 -26.63 -14.17
CA LEU A 19 10.69 -26.13 -15.51
C LEU A 19 11.74 -25.01 -15.49
N MET A 20 11.64 -24.06 -14.57
CA MET A 20 12.62 -22.98 -14.43
C MET A 20 14.02 -23.52 -14.09
N VAL A 21 14.11 -24.48 -13.17
CA VAL A 21 15.39 -25.14 -12.79
C VAL A 21 15.94 -25.97 -13.94
N LEU A 22 15.09 -26.67 -14.70
CA LEU A 22 15.50 -27.47 -15.86
C LEU A 22 16.01 -26.57 -16.99
N VAL A 23 15.31 -25.48 -17.30
CA VAL A 23 15.73 -24.50 -18.32
C VAL A 23 17.05 -23.84 -17.90
N TRP A 24 17.16 -23.36 -16.66
CA TRP A 24 18.39 -22.77 -16.13
C TRP A 24 19.56 -23.77 -16.12
N GLY A 25 19.30 -25.00 -15.68
CA GLY A 25 20.25 -26.10 -15.70
C GLY A 25 20.72 -26.43 -17.11
N TRP A 26 19.80 -26.48 -18.07
CA TRP A 26 20.14 -26.73 -19.48
C TRP A 26 21.02 -25.60 -20.05
N ILE A 27 20.73 -24.34 -19.75
CA ILE A 27 21.58 -23.20 -20.16
C ILE A 27 22.99 -23.35 -19.59
N ASN A 28 23.13 -23.61 -18.28
CA ASN A 28 24.44 -23.81 -17.67
C ASN A 28 25.17 -25.04 -18.22
N TYR A 29 24.45 -26.12 -18.49
CA TYR A 29 25.01 -27.34 -19.07
C TYR A 29 25.57 -27.07 -20.47
N LYS A 30 24.81 -26.35 -21.30
CA LYS A 30 25.24 -25.96 -22.65
C LYS A 30 26.46 -25.06 -22.56
N THR A 31 26.42 -24.00 -21.74
CA THR A 31 27.56 -23.10 -21.51
C THR A 31 28.84 -23.83 -21.12
N LEU A 32 28.73 -24.88 -20.30
CA LEU A 32 29.89 -25.65 -19.82
C LEU A 32 30.40 -26.72 -20.80
N ASN A 33 29.55 -27.24 -21.70
CA ASN A 33 29.93 -28.33 -22.63
C ASN A 33 30.17 -27.86 -24.08
N ASP A 34 29.54 -26.76 -24.51
CA ASP A 34 29.65 -26.19 -25.87
C ASP A 34 30.83 -25.22 -26.02
N ARG A 35 31.98 -25.55 -25.39
CA ARG A 35 33.16 -24.67 -25.34
C ARG A 35 33.72 -24.26 -26.71
N LYS A 36 33.52 -25.10 -27.74
CA LYS A 36 34.04 -24.86 -29.09
C LYS A 36 33.17 -23.85 -29.86
N THR A 37 31.87 -23.84 -29.60
CA THR A 37 30.89 -22.98 -30.27
C THR A 37 30.68 -21.68 -29.51
N HIS A 38 30.85 -21.68 -28.19
CA HIS A 38 30.66 -20.50 -27.33
C HIS A 38 31.80 -20.34 -26.30
N PRO A 39 33.04 -20.05 -26.74
CA PRO A 39 34.19 -19.93 -25.85
C PRO A 39 34.04 -18.82 -24.82
N ASP A 40 33.39 -17.70 -25.17
CA ASP A 40 33.20 -16.56 -24.27
C ASP A 40 32.28 -16.92 -23.08
N SER A 41 31.17 -17.61 -23.34
CA SER A 41 30.25 -18.06 -22.28
C SER A 41 30.93 -19.07 -21.34
N PHE A 42 31.75 -19.97 -21.90
CA PHE A 42 32.53 -20.93 -21.12
C PHE A 42 33.57 -20.22 -20.23
N GLN A 43 34.28 -19.24 -20.79
CA GLN A 43 35.25 -18.44 -20.04
C GLN A 43 34.55 -17.65 -18.93
N GLN A 44 33.40 -17.05 -19.21
CA GLN A 44 32.58 -16.36 -18.21
C GLN A 44 32.17 -17.31 -17.06
N ALA A 45 31.82 -18.57 -17.35
CA ALA A 45 31.52 -19.55 -16.31
C ALA A 45 32.75 -19.91 -15.45
N ILE A 46 33.94 -19.98 -16.07
CA ILE A 46 35.21 -20.14 -15.33
C ILE A 46 35.46 -18.92 -14.45
N ASP A 47 35.26 -17.71 -14.97
CA ASP A 47 35.48 -16.47 -14.23
C ASP A 47 34.49 -16.35 -13.06
N TRP A 48 33.24 -16.76 -13.25
CA TRP A 48 32.25 -16.88 -12.17
C TRP A 48 32.70 -17.83 -11.05
N LEU A 49 33.39 -18.93 -11.38
CA LEU A 49 33.94 -19.86 -10.39
C LEU A 49 35.21 -19.29 -9.73
N ARG A 50 36.11 -18.66 -10.49
CA ARG A 50 37.42 -18.20 -9.99
C ARG A 50 37.34 -16.93 -9.16
N GLU A 51 36.55 -15.98 -9.63
CA GLU A 51 36.40 -14.68 -8.98
C GLU A 51 35.34 -14.78 -7.88
N ASP A 52 35.33 -13.84 -6.95
CA ASP A 52 34.20 -13.68 -6.02
C ASP A 52 32.94 -13.14 -6.74
N ASN A 53 32.83 -13.39 -8.05
CA ASN A 53 31.79 -12.91 -8.96
C ASN A 53 30.39 -13.32 -8.55
N PHE A 54 30.21 -14.46 -7.89
CA PHE A 54 28.91 -14.81 -7.33
C PHE A 54 28.55 -13.95 -6.12
N SER A 55 29.52 -13.63 -5.27
CA SER A 55 29.35 -12.66 -4.20
C SER A 55 29.13 -11.26 -4.78
N GLN A 56 29.83 -10.90 -5.86
CA GLN A 56 29.62 -9.62 -6.53
C GLN A 56 28.28 -9.55 -7.25
N LEU A 57 27.84 -10.61 -7.93
CA LEU A 57 26.53 -10.73 -8.55
C LEU A 57 25.44 -10.65 -7.48
N TYR A 58 25.66 -11.28 -6.33
CA TYR A 58 24.80 -11.11 -5.16
C TYR A 58 24.78 -9.66 -4.68
N LEU A 59 25.94 -9.03 -4.46
CA LEU A 59 26.04 -7.63 -4.04
C LEU A 59 25.48 -6.65 -5.08
N GLN A 60 25.57 -6.98 -6.37
CA GLN A 60 24.99 -6.24 -7.50
C GLN A 60 23.47 -6.45 -7.57
N THR A 61 22.99 -7.68 -7.36
CA THR A 61 21.55 -7.99 -7.30
C THR A 61 20.92 -7.34 -6.08
N LEU A 62 21.60 -7.40 -4.93
CA LEU A 62 21.25 -6.72 -3.70
C LEU A 62 21.28 -5.21 -3.90
N GLY A 63 22.34 -4.70 -4.53
CA GLY A 63 22.47 -3.29 -4.88
C GLY A 63 21.32 -2.84 -5.76
N TRP A 64 21.08 -3.54 -6.87
CA TRP A 64 19.95 -3.30 -7.76
C TRP A 64 18.60 -3.35 -7.04
N LEU A 65 18.37 -4.35 -6.19
CA LEU A 65 17.13 -4.47 -5.42
C LEU A 65 16.98 -3.33 -4.43
N LEU A 66 18.03 -3.01 -3.68
CA LEU A 66 18.06 -1.88 -2.74
C LEU A 66 17.92 -0.55 -3.48
N ASP A 67 18.47 -0.40 -4.68
CA ASP A 67 18.35 0.79 -5.51
C ASP A 67 16.94 0.88 -6.10
N LYS A 68 16.28 -0.25 -6.40
CA LYS A 68 14.85 -0.30 -6.77
C LYS A 68 13.94 0.04 -5.60
N ILE A 69 14.22 -0.47 -4.40
CA ILE A 69 13.47 -0.16 -3.19
C ILE A 69 13.71 1.30 -2.79
N SER A 70 14.96 1.77 -2.80
CA SER A 70 15.31 3.16 -2.49
C SER A 70 14.84 4.13 -3.57
N GLY A 71 14.73 3.65 -4.81
CA GLY A 71 14.11 4.38 -5.92
C GLY A 71 12.58 4.36 -5.87
N LEU A 72 11.97 3.35 -5.25
CA LEU A 72 10.54 3.32 -4.93
C LEU A 72 10.23 4.27 -3.75
N ILE A 73 11.14 4.36 -2.79
CA ILE A 73 11.09 5.21 -1.58
C ILE A 73 11.65 6.64 -1.86
N ASP A 74 12.21 6.90 -3.03
CA ASP A 74 12.87 8.17 -3.41
C ASP A 74 14.00 8.66 -2.49
N ASP A 75 14.64 7.77 -1.72
CA ASP A 75 15.75 8.14 -0.83
C ASP A 75 17.12 7.67 -1.32
N ALA A 76 17.19 7.11 -2.53
CA ALA A 76 18.42 6.66 -3.19
C ALA A 76 19.53 7.73 -3.19
N HIS A 77 19.17 8.98 -3.50
CA HIS A 77 20.13 10.09 -3.59
C HIS A 77 20.77 10.46 -2.24
N LYS A 78 20.16 10.10 -1.11
CA LYS A 78 20.72 10.31 0.22
C LYS A 78 21.65 9.18 0.65
N PHE A 79 21.52 7.98 0.07
CA PHE A 79 22.43 6.87 0.37
C PHE A 79 23.80 7.05 -0.26
N ASP A 80 23.85 7.56 -1.49
CA ASP A 80 25.12 7.79 -2.18
C ASP A 80 25.96 8.89 -1.53
N GLN A 81 25.33 9.82 -0.80
CA GLN A 81 26.01 10.97 -0.17
C GLN A 81 26.63 10.66 1.20
N VAL A 82 26.28 9.55 1.86
CA VAL A 82 26.64 9.32 3.28
C VAL A 82 27.78 8.33 3.48
N TYR A 83 28.20 7.59 2.45
CA TYR A 83 29.40 6.74 2.55
C TYR A 83 30.73 7.51 2.56
N VAL A 84 30.71 8.84 2.47
CA VAL A 84 31.92 9.64 2.29
C VAL A 84 31.95 10.83 3.26
N THR A 85 33.00 10.83 4.10
CA THR A 85 33.54 11.89 4.98
C THR A 85 32.88 12.18 6.34
N SER A 86 33.47 11.63 7.40
CA SER A 86 34.25 12.42 8.38
C SER A 86 34.80 11.49 9.44
N GLU A 87 36.03 11.73 9.85
CA GLU A 87 36.94 10.83 10.56
C GLU A 87 36.41 10.25 11.89
N HIS A 88 35.26 10.70 12.42
CA HIS A 88 34.61 10.14 13.60
C HIS A 88 33.06 10.24 13.53
N PRO A 89 32.34 9.20 13.09
CA PRO A 89 30.88 9.18 13.18
C PRO A 89 30.44 9.17 14.64
N LYS A 90 29.90 10.30 15.14
CA LYS A 90 29.25 10.36 16.45
C LYS A 90 27.88 9.68 16.35
N GLY A 91 27.63 8.67 17.18
CA GLY A 91 26.32 8.03 17.36
C GLY A 91 26.26 6.56 16.97
N PHE A 92 25.44 5.80 17.72
CA PHE A 92 25.27 4.35 17.55
C PHE A 92 24.77 3.96 16.15
N ILE A 93 23.86 4.74 15.58
CA ILE A 93 23.25 4.48 14.26
C ILE A 93 24.31 4.47 13.15
N ARG A 94 25.11 5.54 13.03
CA ARG A 94 26.18 5.62 12.03
C ARG A 94 27.29 4.60 12.29
N LYS A 95 27.58 4.28 13.56
CA LYS A 95 28.57 3.24 13.91
C LYS A 95 28.11 1.84 13.49
N THR A 96 26.81 1.57 13.57
CA THR A 96 26.25 0.24 13.29
C THR A 96 25.98 0.03 11.80
N PHE A 97 25.43 1.04 11.12
CA PHE A 97 24.99 0.90 9.72
C PHE A 97 25.94 1.57 8.71
N GLY A 98 26.83 2.46 9.15
CA GLY A 98 27.63 3.31 8.26
C GLY A 98 26.90 4.54 7.71
N PHE A 99 25.57 4.58 7.82
CA PHE A 99 24.70 5.68 7.39
C PHE A 99 23.49 5.82 8.33
N ASN A 100 22.61 6.80 8.07
CA ASN A 100 21.35 6.92 8.79
C ASN A 100 20.19 6.32 7.96
N PRO A 101 19.70 5.10 8.27
CA PRO A 101 18.54 4.54 7.57
C PRO A 101 17.21 5.18 7.99
N PHE A 102 17.22 6.01 9.03
CA PHE A 102 16.04 6.64 9.65
C PHE A 102 15.94 8.11 9.19
N THR A 103 15.55 8.32 7.94
CA THR A 103 15.33 9.67 7.38
C THR A 103 13.85 10.06 7.45
N ALA A 104 13.57 11.36 7.45
CA ALA A 104 12.20 11.87 7.43
C ALA A 104 11.45 11.45 6.16
N GLU A 105 12.15 11.44 5.01
CA GLU A 105 11.60 10.98 3.75
C GLU A 105 11.25 9.50 3.82
N SER A 106 12.14 8.68 4.40
CA SER A 106 11.84 7.27 4.57
C SER A 106 10.59 7.07 5.44
N TYR A 107 10.43 7.83 6.53
CA TYR A 107 9.20 7.78 7.35
C TYR A 107 7.94 8.08 6.53
N GLY A 108 7.95 9.13 5.68
CA GLY A 108 6.81 9.44 4.80
C GLY A 108 6.44 8.29 3.86
N ASN A 109 7.45 7.56 3.35
CA ASN A 109 7.21 6.37 2.52
C ASN A 109 6.75 5.14 3.32
N TYR A 110 7.19 4.99 4.56
CA TYR A 110 6.67 3.92 5.41
C TYR A 110 5.25 4.21 5.88
N LEU A 111 4.92 5.49 6.10
CA LEU A 111 3.55 5.91 6.31
C LEU A 111 2.67 5.51 5.13
N TRP A 112 3.15 5.68 3.89
CA TRP A 112 2.45 5.18 2.70
C TRP A 112 2.26 3.66 2.71
N LEU A 113 3.33 2.92 2.95
CA LEU A 113 3.28 1.47 2.98
C LEU A 113 2.30 0.99 4.07
N ALA A 114 2.30 1.67 5.22
CA ALA A 114 1.40 1.44 6.34
C ALA A 114 -0.07 1.74 6.03
N HIS A 115 -0.37 2.60 5.05
CA HIS A 115 -1.74 2.76 4.55
C HIS A 115 -2.11 1.69 3.53
N LEU A 116 -1.14 1.23 2.73
CA LEU A 116 -1.40 0.27 1.66
C LEU A 116 -1.84 -1.10 2.19
N TYR A 117 -1.12 -1.66 3.17
CA TYR A 117 -1.38 -3.03 3.58
C TYR A 117 -2.68 -3.23 4.38
N PRO A 118 -3.13 -2.34 5.30
CA PRO A 118 -4.40 -2.55 6.01
C PRO A 118 -5.59 -2.45 5.06
N VAL A 119 -5.51 -1.54 4.10
CA VAL A 119 -6.49 -1.40 3.02
C VAL A 119 -6.51 -2.64 2.14
N THR A 120 -5.34 -3.13 1.75
CA THR A 120 -5.24 -4.37 0.97
C THR A 120 -5.77 -5.56 1.76
N ALA A 121 -5.45 -5.64 3.06
CA ALA A 121 -5.94 -6.68 3.95
C ALA A 121 -7.47 -6.67 4.05
N PHE A 122 -8.05 -5.49 4.22
CA PHE A 122 -9.49 -5.27 4.24
C PHE A 122 -10.13 -5.70 2.93
N LEU A 123 -9.62 -5.22 1.79
CA LEU A 123 -10.16 -5.55 0.47
C LEU A 123 -10.08 -7.05 0.20
N LEU A 124 -8.95 -7.70 0.52
CA LEU A 124 -8.78 -9.15 0.34
C LEU A 124 -9.72 -9.95 1.24
N ALA A 125 -9.87 -9.56 2.52
CA ALA A 125 -10.80 -10.23 3.43
C ALA A 125 -12.26 -10.07 2.98
N TRP A 126 -12.63 -8.88 2.50
CA TRP A 126 -13.95 -8.62 1.94
C TRP A 126 -14.19 -9.43 0.66
N ALA A 127 -13.20 -9.48 -0.24
CA ALA A 127 -13.22 -10.27 -1.48
C ALA A 127 -13.38 -11.77 -1.22
N ALA A 128 -12.74 -12.26 -0.16
CA ALA A 128 -12.77 -13.65 0.27
C ALA A 128 -14.13 -14.05 0.88
N GLY A 129 -15.08 -13.12 1.01
CA GLY A 129 -16.41 -13.42 1.50
C GLY A 129 -16.46 -13.65 3.00
N SER A 130 -15.57 -13.04 3.78
CA SER A 130 -15.52 -13.25 5.23
C SER A 130 -16.86 -12.85 5.87
N ASP A 131 -17.52 -13.74 6.60
CA ASP A 131 -18.76 -13.43 7.34
C ASP A 131 -18.52 -12.64 8.64
N GLY A 132 -17.28 -12.31 8.95
CA GLY A 132 -16.88 -11.56 10.14
C GLY A 132 -17.13 -10.05 10.04
N GLN A 133 -16.67 -9.32 11.07
CA GLN A 133 -16.86 -7.87 11.19
C GLN A 133 -16.38 -7.07 9.97
N VAL A 134 -15.37 -7.57 9.25
CA VAL A 134 -14.77 -6.90 8.09
C VAL A 134 -15.51 -7.22 6.78
N GLY A 135 -15.83 -8.48 6.50
CA GLY A 135 -16.48 -8.83 5.24
C GLY A 135 -18.00 -8.65 5.23
N ARG A 136 -18.60 -8.33 6.38
CA ARG A 136 -19.98 -7.81 6.49
C ARG A 136 -20.10 -6.30 6.36
N VAL A 137 -19.00 -5.57 6.20
CA VAL A 137 -19.07 -4.12 6.01
C VAL A 137 -19.75 -3.82 4.69
N ASP A 138 -20.94 -3.23 4.78
CA ASP A 138 -21.67 -2.69 3.64
C ASP A 138 -21.10 -1.31 3.29
N TRP A 139 -19.83 -1.25 2.90
CA TRP A 139 -19.20 0.03 2.48
C TRP A 139 -19.70 0.50 1.12
N LEU A 140 -20.33 -0.40 0.37
CA LEU A 140 -21.00 -0.17 -0.91
C LEU A 140 -22.52 -0.08 -0.68
N LYS A 141 -22.98 0.91 0.11
CA LYS A 141 -24.41 1.25 0.22
C LYS A 141 -24.90 1.89 -1.09
N LEU A 142 -25.14 1.09 -2.13
CA LEU A 142 -25.85 1.53 -3.33
C LEU A 142 -27.36 1.51 -3.04
N GLY A 143 -27.83 2.50 -2.26
CA GLY A 143 -29.24 2.66 -1.87
C GLY A 143 -29.58 2.13 -0.47
N ALA A 144 -30.88 1.92 -0.21
CA ALA A 144 -31.41 1.53 1.10
C ALA A 144 -31.25 0.02 1.43
N GLY A 145 -30.82 -0.78 0.47
CA GLY A 145 -30.66 -2.23 0.60
C GLY A 145 -29.20 -2.67 0.62
N ARG A 146 -28.95 -3.78 1.32
CA ARG A 146 -27.67 -4.47 1.29
C ARG A 146 -27.46 -5.13 -0.07
N LEU A 147 -26.31 -4.87 -0.70
CA LEU A 147 -25.89 -5.62 -1.88
C LEU A 147 -25.27 -6.94 -1.43
N ASP A 148 -26.08 -8.00 -1.41
CA ASP A 148 -25.60 -9.35 -1.20
C ASP A 148 -24.85 -9.86 -2.44
N LEU A 149 -23.57 -9.47 -2.55
CA LEU A 149 -22.70 -9.90 -3.64
C LEU A 149 -22.15 -11.32 -3.39
N GLU A 150 -22.31 -12.18 -4.39
CA GLU A 150 -21.66 -13.48 -4.43
C GLU A 150 -20.13 -13.34 -4.47
N LEU A 151 -19.40 -14.37 -4.02
CA LEU A 151 -17.94 -14.34 -3.87
C LEU A 151 -17.21 -13.87 -5.15
N TRP A 152 -17.57 -14.41 -6.31
CA TRP A 152 -16.93 -14.03 -7.58
C TRP A 152 -17.26 -12.59 -8.00
N GLN A 153 -18.44 -12.08 -7.63
CA GLN A 153 -18.84 -10.69 -7.91
C GLN A 153 -17.98 -9.71 -7.10
N ARG A 154 -17.66 -10.04 -5.84
CA ARG A 154 -16.74 -9.24 -5.02
C ARG A 154 -15.35 -9.12 -5.66
N TRP A 155 -14.80 -10.23 -6.17
CA TRP A 155 -13.53 -10.22 -6.91
C TRP A 155 -13.60 -9.39 -8.20
N LEU A 156 -14.72 -9.45 -8.93
CA LEU A 156 -14.92 -8.60 -10.10
C LEU A 156 -15.01 -7.12 -9.75
N VAL A 157 -15.64 -6.75 -8.62
CA VAL A 157 -15.65 -5.36 -8.14
C VAL A 157 -14.23 -4.88 -7.86
N ILE A 158 -13.41 -5.68 -7.17
CA ILE A 158 -12.01 -5.31 -6.91
C ILE A 158 -11.20 -5.23 -8.21
N ALA A 159 -11.32 -6.22 -9.09
CA ALA A 159 -10.63 -6.19 -10.38
C ALA A 159 -11.06 -4.96 -11.21
N GLY A 160 -12.35 -4.64 -11.22
CA GLY A 160 -12.91 -3.45 -11.85
C GLY A 160 -12.36 -2.15 -11.24
N LEU A 161 -12.27 -2.06 -9.92
CA LEU A 161 -11.66 -0.92 -9.22
C LEU A 161 -10.17 -0.78 -9.56
N VAL A 162 -9.40 -1.88 -9.53
CA VAL A 162 -7.98 -1.87 -9.88
C VAL A 162 -7.77 -1.46 -11.34
N LEU A 163 -8.56 -2.00 -12.27
CA LEU A 163 -8.51 -1.63 -13.68
C LEU A 163 -8.96 -0.18 -13.90
N ALA A 164 -9.98 0.28 -13.19
CA ALA A 164 -10.45 1.66 -13.26
C ALA A 164 -9.38 2.61 -12.74
N VAL A 165 -8.73 2.32 -11.61
CA VAL A 165 -7.63 3.12 -11.06
C VAL A 165 -6.41 3.07 -11.98
N ALA A 166 -5.96 1.89 -12.41
CA ALA A 166 -4.80 1.75 -13.29
C ALA A 166 -5.02 2.41 -14.66
N GLY A 167 -6.19 2.19 -15.26
CA GLY A 167 -6.61 2.83 -16.51
C GLY A 167 -6.72 4.35 -16.35
N SER A 168 -7.30 4.81 -15.25
CA SER A 168 -7.38 6.23 -14.89
C SER A 168 -6.00 6.86 -14.75
N LEU A 169 -5.09 6.24 -14.01
CA LEU A 169 -3.70 6.70 -13.84
C LEU A 169 -2.94 6.69 -15.17
N TRP A 170 -3.14 5.68 -16.01
CA TRP A 170 -2.54 5.60 -17.34
C TRP A 170 -3.06 6.70 -18.27
N LEU A 171 -4.38 6.98 -18.26
CA LEU A 171 -5.00 8.06 -19.02
C LEU A 171 -4.54 9.43 -18.50
N VAL A 172 -4.44 9.62 -17.19
CA VAL A 172 -3.87 10.84 -16.59
C VAL A 172 -2.41 11.01 -17.00
N HIS A 173 -1.63 9.93 -17.08
CA HIS A 173 -0.24 10.00 -17.52
C HIS A 173 -0.10 10.36 -19.01
N ARG A 174 -1.03 9.90 -19.86
CA ARG A 174 -0.93 10.06 -21.32
C ARG A 174 -1.37 11.46 -21.81
N TRP A 175 -2.15 12.18 -21.02
CA TRP A 175 -2.76 13.44 -21.42
C TRP A 175 -2.40 14.56 -20.44
N ALA A 176 -2.15 15.77 -20.93
CA ALA A 176 -1.81 16.92 -20.09
C ALA A 176 -2.94 17.97 -20.06
N GLY A 177 -2.98 18.77 -18.99
CA GLY A 177 -3.92 19.90 -18.85
C GLY A 177 -5.37 19.45 -18.61
N TRP A 178 -6.36 20.15 -19.17
CA TRP A 178 -7.78 19.85 -18.94
C TRP A 178 -8.25 18.53 -19.59
N ARG A 179 -7.59 18.09 -20.67
CA ARG A 179 -7.98 16.90 -21.45
C ARG A 179 -7.88 15.60 -20.64
N GLN A 180 -6.91 15.53 -19.72
CA GLN A 180 -6.73 14.37 -18.85
C GLN A 180 -7.99 14.09 -18.01
N TRP A 181 -8.74 15.13 -17.63
CA TRP A 181 -9.91 15.03 -16.77
C TRP A 181 -11.19 14.64 -17.51
N LEU A 182 -11.37 15.12 -18.73
CA LEU A 182 -12.46 14.62 -19.58
C LEU A 182 -12.29 13.14 -19.86
N VAL A 183 -11.06 12.72 -20.14
CA VAL A 183 -10.74 11.32 -20.40
C VAL A 183 -10.88 10.47 -19.12
N LEU A 184 -10.55 11.01 -17.95
CA LEU A 184 -10.79 10.37 -16.65
C LEU A 184 -12.27 10.10 -16.35
N ASN A 185 -13.17 10.97 -16.83
CA ASN A 185 -14.61 10.78 -16.65
C ASN A 185 -15.18 9.64 -17.50
N VAL A 186 -14.52 9.27 -18.60
CA VAL A 186 -15.02 8.23 -19.53
C VAL A 186 -15.15 6.87 -18.84
N PRO A 187 -14.15 6.33 -18.11
CA PRO A 187 -14.31 5.10 -17.33
C PRO A 187 -15.49 5.13 -16.35
N PHE A 188 -15.71 6.24 -15.63
CA PHE A 188 -16.81 6.36 -14.65
C PHE A 188 -18.17 6.47 -15.32
N LEU A 189 -18.26 7.20 -16.42
CA LEU A 189 -19.46 7.24 -17.25
C LEU A 189 -19.78 5.87 -17.81
N VAL A 190 -18.77 5.13 -18.30
CA VAL A 190 -18.96 3.75 -18.80
C VAL A 190 -19.39 2.83 -17.67
N LEU A 191 -18.74 2.87 -16.50
CA LEU A 191 -19.13 2.08 -15.32
C LEU A 191 -20.56 2.38 -14.88
N ALA A 192 -20.94 3.66 -14.82
CA ALA A 192 -22.30 4.07 -14.46
C ALA A 192 -23.33 3.65 -15.51
N MET A 193 -23.01 3.78 -16.81
CA MET A 193 -23.88 3.31 -17.90
C MET A 193 -24.05 1.79 -17.88
N VAL A 194 -22.98 1.05 -17.65
CA VAL A 194 -23.01 -0.42 -17.50
C VAL A 194 -23.87 -0.80 -16.30
N ALA A 195 -23.63 -0.22 -15.13
CA ALA A 195 -24.39 -0.52 -13.94
C ALA A 195 -25.88 -0.13 -14.07
N ALA A 196 -26.20 0.98 -14.74
CA ALA A 196 -27.58 1.35 -15.07
C ALA A 196 -28.23 0.40 -16.08
N ALA A 197 -27.47 -0.12 -17.06
CA ALA A 197 -27.97 -1.07 -18.05
C ALA A 197 -28.21 -2.47 -17.48
N PHE A 198 -27.42 -2.89 -16.48
CA PHE A 198 -27.54 -4.20 -15.81
C PHE A 198 -28.36 -4.18 -14.51
N GLY A 199 -28.65 -2.99 -13.97
CA GLY A 199 -29.48 -2.82 -12.78
C GLY A 199 -30.94 -3.19 -13.06
N LYS A 200 -31.35 -4.39 -12.65
CA LYS A 200 -32.72 -4.90 -12.81
C LYS A 200 -33.77 -4.20 -11.93
N HIS A 201 -33.37 -3.28 -11.06
CA HIS A 201 -34.26 -2.52 -10.18
C HIS A 201 -34.33 -1.05 -10.60
N HIS A 202 -35.54 -0.59 -10.94
CA HIS A 202 -35.85 0.77 -11.41
C HIS A 202 -35.64 1.89 -10.37
N ASP A 203 -35.20 1.57 -9.15
CA ASP A 203 -35.12 2.53 -8.03
C ASP A 203 -33.73 3.15 -7.83
N HIS A 204 -32.71 2.71 -8.58
CA HIS A 204 -31.38 3.29 -8.49
C HIS A 204 -31.16 4.32 -9.60
N ASP A 205 -31.29 5.59 -9.25
CA ASP A 205 -31.01 6.70 -10.17
C ASP A 205 -29.56 6.63 -10.65
N PHE A 206 -29.32 6.79 -11.96
CA PHE A 206 -28.01 6.74 -12.61
C PHE A 206 -26.98 7.61 -11.89
N LEU A 207 -27.44 8.75 -11.36
CA LEU A 207 -26.65 9.69 -10.58
C LEU A 207 -26.07 9.05 -9.30
N SER A 208 -26.84 8.22 -8.59
CA SER A 208 -26.39 7.55 -7.36
C SER A 208 -25.26 6.55 -7.63
N VAL A 209 -25.36 5.82 -8.75
CA VAL A 209 -24.37 4.84 -9.18
C VAL A 209 -23.10 5.54 -9.69
N PHE A 210 -23.25 6.63 -10.43
CA PHE A 210 -22.13 7.47 -10.87
C PHE A 210 -21.40 8.13 -9.69
N ILE A 211 -22.13 8.69 -8.72
CA ILE A 211 -21.57 9.29 -7.50
C ILE A 211 -20.91 8.23 -6.64
N SER A 212 -21.50 7.04 -6.50
CA SER A 212 -20.89 5.93 -5.77
C SER A 212 -19.65 5.39 -6.49
N GLY A 213 -19.66 5.35 -7.82
CA GLY A 213 -18.50 5.04 -8.65
C GLY A 213 -17.36 6.04 -8.47
N TRP A 214 -17.67 7.33 -8.45
CA TRP A 214 -16.72 8.40 -8.11
C TRP A 214 -16.29 8.35 -6.65
N GLY A 215 -17.18 8.04 -5.72
CA GLY A 215 -16.91 7.89 -4.31
C GLY A 215 -15.95 6.74 -4.06
N MET A 216 -16.19 5.57 -4.66
CA MET A 216 -15.30 4.42 -4.68
C MET A 216 -13.98 4.71 -5.38
N PHE A 217 -14.03 5.41 -6.51
CA PHE A 217 -12.83 5.82 -7.21
C PHE A 217 -12.01 6.76 -6.36
N LEU A 218 -12.59 7.79 -5.74
CA LEU A 218 -11.91 8.66 -4.79
C LEU A 218 -11.49 7.90 -3.53
N LEU A 219 -12.24 6.90 -3.08
CA LEU A 219 -11.85 6.01 -1.98
C LEU A 219 -10.67 5.12 -2.34
N ALA A 220 -10.52 4.71 -3.60
CA ALA A 220 -9.38 3.93 -4.08
C ALA A 220 -8.22 4.82 -4.56
N LEU A 221 -8.55 6.01 -5.08
CA LEU A 221 -7.67 7.02 -5.63
C LEU A 221 -7.10 7.88 -4.52
N ILE A 222 -7.81 8.40 -3.53
CA ILE A 222 -7.23 9.18 -2.41
C ILE A 222 -6.12 8.40 -1.67
N PRO A 223 -6.20 7.09 -1.47
CA PRO A 223 -5.08 6.28 -0.99
C PRO A 223 -4.07 5.96 -2.09
N ALA A 224 -4.48 5.78 -3.35
CA ALA A 224 -3.55 5.59 -4.48
C ALA A 224 -2.95 6.90 -5.06
N TYR A 225 -3.39 8.07 -4.60
CA TYR A 225 -3.15 9.46 -5.07
C TYR A 225 -2.71 10.38 -3.93
N GLY A 226 -3.29 10.28 -2.74
CA GLY A 226 -2.62 10.65 -1.49
C GLY A 226 -1.44 9.73 -1.22
N GLY A 227 -1.56 8.44 -1.56
CA GLY A 227 -0.41 7.56 -1.79
C GLY A 227 0.15 7.61 -3.21
N GLY A 228 -0.39 8.41 -4.12
CA GLY A 228 0.11 8.68 -5.49
C GLY A 228 0.88 9.98 -5.62
N TRP A 229 0.88 10.79 -4.56
CA TRP A 229 2.05 11.52 -4.09
C TRP A 229 3.25 10.57 -3.98
N LEU A 230 3.03 9.26 -3.76
CA LEU A 230 4.07 8.22 -3.63
C LEU A 230 4.14 7.21 -4.79
N VAL A 231 3.06 6.94 -5.53
CA VAL A 231 3.07 6.12 -6.78
C VAL A 231 3.49 6.93 -8.02
N GLY A 232 3.51 8.25 -7.92
CA GLY A 232 3.92 9.11 -9.02
C GLY A 232 5.43 9.19 -9.23
N LEU A 233 6.31 8.28 -8.81
CA LEU A 233 7.73 8.64 -8.76
C LEU A 233 8.48 8.83 -10.10
N PRO A 234 8.12 8.12 -11.19
CA PRO A 234 8.55 8.51 -12.55
C PRO A 234 7.79 9.75 -13.08
N ILE A 235 6.62 10.06 -12.51
CA ILE A 235 5.68 11.12 -12.93
C ILE A 235 5.93 12.45 -12.19
N TYR A 236 6.43 12.40 -10.96
CA TYR A 236 6.68 13.47 -10.01
C TYR A 236 7.89 14.31 -10.43
N ARG A 237 8.89 13.67 -11.03
CA ARG A 237 10.03 14.36 -11.69
C ARG A 237 9.62 15.28 -12.84
N SER A 238 8.46 15.05 -13.46
CA SER A 238 7.88 15.95 -14.48
C SER A 238 7.06 17.10 -13.85
N TYR A 239 6.69 16.98 -12.57
CA TYR A 239 5.51 17.66 -12.00
C TYR A 239 5.77 18.77 -11.00
N GLN A 240 7.01 19.24 -10.77
CA GLN A 240 7.22 20.40 -9.90
C GLN A 240 6.49 21.67 -10.41
N ARG A 241 6.29 21.79 -11.74
CA ARG A 241 5.44 22.84 -12.37
C ARG A 241 3.96 22.51 -12.42
N THR A 242 3.60 21.24 -12.35
CA THR A 242 2.22 20.81 -12.56
C THR A 242 1.56 20.38 -11.25
N HIS A 243 2.28 20.42 -10.13
CA HIS A 243 1.74 20.50 -8.77
C HIS A 243 0.94 21.80 -8.55
N GLU A 244 1.41 22.93 -9.08
CA GLU A 244 0.65 24.19 -9.10
C GLU A 244 -0.54 24.11 -10.08
N ALA A 245 -0.34 23.46 -11.23
CA ALA A 245 -1.44 23.18 -12.16
C ALA A 245 -2.47 22.21 -11.58
N PHE A 246 -2.06 21.25 -10.73
CA PHE A 246 -2.92 20.25 -10.08
C PHE A 246 -3.82 20.89 -9.02
N TYR A 247 -3.31 21.86 -8.25
CA TYR A 247 -4.17 22.69 -7.38
C TYR A 247 -5.16 23.53 -8.18
N GLY A 248 -4.72 24.14 -9.29
CA GLY A 248 -5.63 24.79 -10.23
C GLY A 248 -6.69 23.83 -10.77
N VAL A 249 -6.29 22.58 -11.02
CA VAL A 249 -7.06 21.51 -11.64
C VAL A 249 -8.01 20.77 -10.72
N VAL A 250 -7.68 20.50 -9.45
CA VAL A 250 -8.64 19.93 -8.49
C VAL A 250 -9.79 20.92 -8.27
N PHE A 251 -9.47 22.22 -8.27
CA PHE A 251 -10.46 23.30 -8.32
C PHE A 251 -11.19 23.35 -9.67
N THR A 252 -10.51 23.17 -10.82
CA THR A 252 -11.18 23.06 -12.14
C THR A 252 -12.07 21.81 -12.23
N VAL A 253 -11.74 20.71 -11.57
CA VAL A 253 -12.49 19.44 -11.56
C VAL A 253 -13.69 19.56 -10.63
N ALA A 254 -13.55 20.17 -9.45
CA ALA A 254 -14.69 20.51 -8.59
C ALA A 254 -15.63 21.51 -9.29
N ALA A 255 -15.08 22.50 -10.00
CA ALA A 255 -15.86 23.43 -10.82
C ALA A 255 -16.51 22.74 -12.03
N ALA A 256 -15.79 21.90 -12.78
CA ALA A 256 -16.33 21.16 -13.93
C ALA A 256 -17.38 20.13 -13.51
N PHE A 257 -17.19 19.45 -12.38
CA PHE A 257 -18.18 18.56 -11.78
C PHE A 257 -19.42 19.35 -11.37
N ALA A 258 -19.27 20.48 -10.67
CA ALA A 258 -20.39 21.36 -10.33
C ALA A 258 -21.12 21.87 -11.59
N VAL A 259 -20.40 22.18 -12.66
CA VAL A 259 -20.95 22.64 -13.94
C VAL A 259 -21.67 21.52 -14.68
N VAL A 260 -21.11 20.30 -14.71
CA VAL A 260 -21.74 19.13 -15.35
C VAL A 260 -22.95 18.67 -14.55
N SER A 261 -22.89 18.66 -13.23
CA SER A 261 -24.04 18.38 -12.36
C SER A 261 -25.13 19.44 -12.52
N ALA A 262 -24.75 20.72 -12.61
CA ALA A 262 -25.69 21.81 -12.91
C ALA A 262 -26.29 21.67 -14.31
N PHE A 263 -25.51 21.32 -15.33
CA PHE A 263 -25.98 21.10 -16.70
C PHE A 263 -26.89 19.88 -16.80
N ALA A 264 -26.56 18.78 -16.14
CA ALA A 264 -27.38 17.57 -16.09
C ALA A 264 -28.70 17.85 -15.38
N ALA A 265 -28.67 18.57 -14.24
CA ALA A 265 -29.88 19.02 -13.56
C ALA A 265 -30.72 19.97 -14.43
N THR A 266 -30.08 20.90 -15.16
CA THR A 266 -30.74 21.81 -16.11
C THR A 266 -31.37 21.05 -17.28
N PHE A 267 -30.65 20.08 -17.84
CA PHE A 267 -31.11 19.27 -18.97
C PHE A 267 -32.29 18.38 -18.56
N CYS A 268 -32.24 17.75 -17.39
CA CYS A 268 -33.38 17.04 -16.81
C CYS A 268 -34.57 17.97 -16.54
N ALA A 269 -34.34 19.19 -16.05
CA ALA A 269 -35.39 20.18 -15.82
C ALA A 269 -36.03 20.73 -17.11
N ILE A 270 -35.23 20.87 -18.19
CA ILE A 270 -35.67 21.23 -19.55
C ILE A 270 -36.52 20.09 -20.15
N LEU A 271 -36.06 18.85 -20.04
CA LEU A 271 -36.83 17.67 -20.51
C LEU A 271 -38.15 17.50 -19.74
N ALA A 272 -38.18 17.90 -18.47
CA ALA A 272 -39.39 17.97 -17.65
C ALA A 272 -40.28 19.20 -17.93
N ASN A 273 -39.90 20.07 -18.88
CA ASN A 273 -40.65 21.24 -19.35
C ASN A 273 -41.07 22.23 -18.25
N THR A 274 -40.17 22.49 -17.30
CA THR A 274 -40.44 23.40 -16.17
C THR A 274 -39.86 24.80 -16.45
N ALA A 275 -40.60 25.86 -16.08
CA ALA A 275 -40.17 27.26 -16.22
C ALA A 275 -38.85 27.61 -15.48
N SER A 276 -38.35 26.70 -14.63
CA SER A 276 -37.06 26.75 -13.94
C SER A 276 -35.83 26.58 -14.83
N ALA A 277 -35.98 26.12 -16.08
CA ALA A 277 -34.85 25.91 -17.00
C ALA A 277 -33.98 27.16 -17.24
N PHE A 278 -34.60 28.35 -17.28
CA PHE A 278 -33.90 29.60 -17.56
C PHE A 278 -33.04 30.09 -16.38
N VAL A 279 -33.52 29.93 -15.14
CA VAL A 279 -32.81 30.38 -13.93
C VAL A 279 -31.60 29.48 -13.65
N VAL A 280 -31.73 28.16 -13.84
CA VAL A 280 -30.60 27.23 -13.66
C VAL A 280 -29.55 27.42 -14.77
N ALA A 281 -29.96 27.71 -16.01
CA ALA A 281 -29.05 28.02 -17.10
C ALA A 281 -28.26 29.33 -16.88
N VAL A 282 -28.91 30.39 -16.38
CA VAL A 282 -28.26 31.67 -16.07
C VAL A 282 -27.36 31.54 -14.83
N GLY A 283 -27.79 30.83 -13.79
CA GLY A 283 -26.96 30.53 -12.61
C GLY A 283 -25.73 29.69 -12.94
N GLY A 284 -25.89 28.67 -13.79
CA GLY A 284 -24.80 27.86 -14.32
C GLY A 284 -23.81 28.68 -15.15
N ALA A 285 -24.29 29.56 -16.03
CA ALA A 285 -23.44 30.44 -16.84
C ALA A 285 -22.64 31.46 -16.00
N ILE A 286 -23.24 32.01 -14.94
CA ILE A 286 -22.56 32.95 -14.02
C ILE A 286 -21.51 32.22 -13.17
N ALA A 287 -21.81 31.02 -12.66
CA ALA A 287 -20.86 30.19 -11.93
C ALA A 287 -19.66 29.77 -12.80
N VAL A 288 -19.91 29.43 -14.08
CA VAL A 288 -18.86 29.16 -15.08
C VAL A 288 -18.01 30.42 -15.33
N GLY A 289 -18.65 31.58 -15.51
CA GLY A 289 -17.95 32.85 -15.76
C GLY A 289 -17.03 33.29 -14.62
N ILE A 290 -17.45 33.11 -13.36
CA ILE A 290 -16.66 33.45 -12.17
C ILE A 290 -15.50 32.45 -11.99
N SER A 291 -15.70 31.17 -12.32
CA SER A 291 -14.67 30.13 -12.20
C SER A 291 -13.49 30.34 -13.17
N PHE A 292 -13.73 30.88 -14.37
CA PHE A 292 -12.67 31.21 -15.34
C PHE A 292 -11.86 32.46 -14.98
N ALA A 293 -12.43 33.39 -14.19
CA ALA A 293 -11.77 34.64 -13.81
C ALA A 293 -10.76 34.49 -12.65
N MET A 294 -10.76 33.36 -11.93
CA MET A 294 -10.05 33.18 -10.64
C MET A 294 -8.72 32.41 -10.71
N VAL A 295 -8.03 32.44 -11.85
CA VAL A 295 -6.73 31.76 -12.05
C VAL A 295 -5.58 32.34 -11.19
N GLY A 296 -5.82 33.40 -10.38
CA GLY A 296 -4.77 34.11 -9.63
C GLY A 296 -4.91 34.21 -8.10
N GLY A 297 -5.97 33.73 -7.45
CA GLY A 297 -6.20 33.98 -6.01
C GLY A 297 -6.90 32.83 -5.29
N GLY A 298 -6.13 32.01 -4.59
CA GLY A 298 -6.51 30.69 -4.10
C GLY A 298 -7.62 30.63 -3.04
N VAL A 299 -8.31 29.48 -3.03
CA VAL A 299 -9.06 28.80 -1.94
C VAL A 299 -10.14 29.61 -1.21
N VAL A 300 -9.84 30.81 -0.69
CA VAL A 300 -10.77 31.69 0.04
C VAL A 300 -11.82 32.29 -0.90
N ALA A 301 -11.45 32.61 -2.13
CA ALA A 301 -12.36 33.22 -3.12
C ALA A 301 -13.40 32.21 -3.70
N PHE A 302 -13.01 30.95 -3.88
CA PHE A 302 -13.92 29.88 -4.32
C PHE A 302 -14.96 29.52 -3.25
N ALA A 303 -14.54 29.45 -1.98
CA ALA A 303 -15.44 29.21 -0.85
C ALA A 303 -16.50 30.34 -0.72
N LEU A 304 -16.11 31.59 -0.93
CA LEU A 304 -17.02 32.73 -0.95
C LEU A 304 -17.99 32.68 -2.16
N ALA A 305 -17.49 32.42 -3.37
CA ALA A 305 -18.33 32.35 -4.58
C ALA A 305 -19.38 31.23 -4.51
N PHE A 306 -19.02 30.05 -4.00
CA PHE A 306 -19.95 28.92 -3.86
C PHE A 306 -20.99 29.14 -2.75
N SER A 307 -20.60 29.81 -1.65
CA SER A 307 -21.53 30.19 -0.56
C SER A 307 -22.59 31.22 -0.99
N PHE A 308 -22.28 32.06 -2.00
CA PHE A 308 -23.23 33.03 -2.55
C PHE A 308 -24.11 32.48 -3.69
N ALA A 309 -23.65 31.47 -4.44
CA ALA A 309 -24.40 30.92 -5.59
C ALA A 309 -25.56 29.98 -5.18
N LEU A 310 -25.41 29.24 -4.08
CA LEU A 310 -26.43 28.28 -3.59
C LEU A 310 -27.72 28.94 -3.04
N PRO A 311 -27.65 30.04 -2.25
CA PRO A 311 -28.86 30.72 -1.78
C PRO A 311 -29.65 31.40 -2.91
N LEU A 312 -28.97 31.86 -3.97
CA LEU A 312 -29.61 32.56 -5.09
C LEU A 312 -30.36 31.61 -6.05
N ALA A 313 -29.93 30.35 -6.16
CA ALA A 313 -30.64 29.34 -6.95
C ALA A 313 -31.85 28.72 -6.21
N GLY A 314 -31.86 28.77 -4.88
CA GLY A 314 -32.92 28.19 -4.04
C GLY A 314 -34.07 29.15 -3.69
N PHE A 315 -33.96 30.45 -3.99
CA PHE A 315 -34.99 31.43 -3.60
C PHE A 315 -36.13 31.46 -4.63
N GLN A 316 -36.99 30.44 -4.63
CA GLN A 316 -38.33 30.50 -5.23
C GLN A 316 -39.36 30.67 -4.12
N PRO A 317 -40.09 31.80 -4.04
CA PRO A 317 -41.10 32.00 -2.99
C PRO A 317 -42.29 31.04 -3.04
N ASN A 318 -42.47 30.25 -4.12
CA ASN A 318 -43.79 29.72 -4.49
C ASN A 318 -43.87 28.23 -4.86
N VAL A 319 -42.89 27.36 -4.56
CA VAL A 319 -43.05 25.91 -4.78
C VAL A 319 -42.83 25.15 -3.48
N ALA A 320 -43.91 24.96 -2.75
CA ALA A 320 -43.97 24.10 -1.58
C ALA A 320 -43.98 22.61 -2.01
N THR A 321 -42.81 22.05 -2.30
CA THR A 321 -42.62 20.59 -2.29
C THR A 321 -41.40 20.25 -1.44
N THR A 322 -41.64 19.45 -0.42
CA THR A 322 -40.74 19.14 0.70
C THR A 322 -39.49 18.31 0.34
N SER A 323 -39.34 17.87 -0.91
CA SER A 323 -38.25 16.97 -1.35
C SER A 323 -36.93 17.67 -1.72
N ASN A 324 -36.91 18.99 -1.91
CA ASN A 324 -35.70 19.69 -2.40
C ASN A 324 -34.73 20.11 -1.28
N SER A 325 -35.17 20.12 -0.02
CA SER A 325 -34.36 20.57 1.11
C SER A 325 -33.22 19.60 1.46
N GLU A 326 -33.47 18.29 1.37
CA GLU A 326 -32.48 17.25 1.67
C GLU A 326 -31.36 17.20 0.63
N LEU A 327 -31.70 17.31 -0.65
CA LEU A 327 -30.71 17.34 -1.74
C LEU A 327 -29.82 18.59 -1.66
N MET A 328 -30.40 19.75 -1.32
CA MET A 328 -29.63 20.99 -1.11
C MET A 328 -28.69 20.88 0.09
N ALA A 329 -29.15 20.31 1.21
CA ALA A 329 -28.34 20.08 2.40
C ALA A 329 -27.18 19.09 2.12
N ALA A 330 -27.45 17.98 1.44
CA ALA A 330 -26.43 17.01 1.05
C ALA A 330 -25.37 17.63 0.12
N THR A 331 -25.80 18.40 -0.89
CA THR A 331 -24.89 19.07 -1.84
C THR A 331 -24.02 20.12 -1.13
N ALA A 332 -24.61 20.91 -0.22
CA ALA A 332 -23.87 21.89 0.57
C ALA A 332 -22.86 21.22 1.51
N ALA A 333 -23.22 20.10 2.13
CA ALA A 333 -22.34 19.32 3.00
C ALA A 333 -21.13 18.76 2.23
N VAL A 334 -21.37 18.18 1.05
CA VAL A 334 -20.28 17.67 0.18
C VAL A 334 -19.35 18.81 -0.24
N ALA A 335 -19.90 19.95 -0.65
CA ALA A 335 -19.09 21.11 -1.05
C ALA A 335 -18.25 21.64 0.12
N ALA A 336 -18.83 21.77 1.32
CA ALA A 336 -18.12 22.21 2.51
C ALA A 336 -16.99 21.23 2.89
N ALA A 337 -17.25 19.91 2.80
CA ALA A 337 -16.25 18.89 3.06
C ALA A 337 -15.07 18.97 2.07
N LEU A 338 -15.35 19.14 0.77
CA LEU A 338 -14.32 19.28 -0.26
C LEU A 338 -13.46 20.55 -0.06
N VAL A 339 -14.09 21.68 0.29
CA VAL A 339 -13.37 22.93 0.60
C VAL A 339 -12.49 22.77 1.83
N GLY A 340 -13.03 22.18 2.91
CA GLY A 340 -12.29 21.91 4.13
C GLY A 340 -11.07 21.01 3.88
N ALA A 341 -11.26 19.92 3.14
CA ALA A 341 -10.17 19.02 2.74
C ALA A 341 -9.10 19.77 1.91
N GLY A 342 -9.51 20.59 0.95
CA GLY A 342 -8.60 21.40 0.14
C GLY A 342 -7.74 22.36 0.96
N ILE A 343 -8.34 23.05 1.94
CA ILE A 343 -7.62 23.95 2.87
C ILE A 343 -6.59 23.17 3.68
N ILE A 344 -6.99 22.04 4.29
CA ILE A 344 -6.12 21.20 5.10
C ILE A 344 -4.92 20.73 4.28
N ILE A 345 -5.15 20.27 3.06
CA ILE A 345 -4.10 19.79 2.16
C ILE A 345 -3.08 20.91 1.83
N VAL A 346 -3.56 22.12 1.52
CA VAL A 346 -2.67 23.27 1.24
C VAL A 346 -1.83 23.64 2.47
N VAL A 347 -2.47 23.72 3.64
CA VAL A 347 -1.79 24.06 4.90
C VAL A 347 -0.74 23.02 5.26
N LEU A 348 -1.09 21.73 5.19
CA LEU A 348 -0.14 20.63 5.45
C LEU A 348 1.01 20.62 4.46
N GLY A 349 0.75 20.84 3.17
CA GLY A 349 1.80 20.94 2.15
C GLY A 349 2.73 22.13 2.37
N ALA A 350 2.21 23.28 2.82
CA ALA A 350 3.03 24.43 3.18
C ALA A 350 3.89 24.17 4.42
N LEU A 351 3.31 23.55 5.46
CA LEU A 351 4.01 23.16 6.68
C LEU A 351 5.10 22.12 6.42
N GLN A 352 4.83 21.14 5.55
CA GLN A 352 5.81 20.15 5.14
C GLN A 352 7.03 20.81 4.49
N ARG A 353 6.81 21.63 3.45
CA ARG A 353 7.89 22.33 2.75
C ARG A 353 8.67 23.26 3.68
N TRP A 354 7.97 23.93 4.59
CA TRP A 354 8.62 24.77 5.60
C TRP A 354 9.51 23.91 6.52
N SER A 355 9.01 22.77 6.98
CA SER A 355 9.74 21.84 7.84
C SER A 355 10.97 21.24 7.15
N GLU A 356 10.85 20.87 5.87
CA GLU A 356 11.96 20.40 5.03
C GLU A 356 13.06 21.47 4.91
N ARG A 357 12.69 22.74 4.68
CA ARG A 357 13.66 23.85 4.65
C ARG A 357 14.41 24.07 5.97
N GLN A 358 13.83 23.62 7.08
CA GLN A 358 14.41 23.74 8.42
C GLN A 358 15.15 22.47 8.87
N ASP A 359 15.28 21.45 8.00
CA ASP A 359 15.80 20.12 8.35
C ASP A 359 15.03 19.46 9.51
N LYS A 360 13.73 19.76 9.62
CA LYS A 360 12.81 19.28 10.68
C LYS A 360 11.72 18.36 10.15
N ALA A 361 11.87 17.84 8.92
CA ALA A 361 10.85 17.01 8.28
C ALA A 361 10.40 15.81 9.15
N GLY A 362 11.31 15.23 9.95
CA GLY A 362 10.95 14.14 10.87
C GLY A 362 9.93 14.57 11.93
N TRP A 363 10.06 15.78 12.47
CA TRP A 363 9.09 16.35 13.42
C TRP A 363 7.75 16.64 12.76
N PHE A 364 7.75 17.08 11.50
CA PHE A 364 6.51 17.28 10.76
C PHE A 364 5.73 15.96 10.65
N TRP A 365 6.39 14.87 10.25
CA TRP A 365 5.72 13.60 10.10
C TRP A 365 5.27 12.98 11.43
N LEU A 366 6.06 13.14 12.49
CA LEU A 366 5.64 12.73 13.83
C LEU A 366 4.39 13.51 14.27
N LEU A 367 4.41 14.84 14.12
CA LEU A 367 3.27 15.69 14.46
C LEU A 367 2.04 15.36 13.60
N TYR A 368 2.25 15.13 12.30
CA TYR A 368 1.21 14.68 11.39
C TYR A 368 0.55 13.41 11.93
N SER A 369 1.33 12.38 12.25
CA SER A 369 0.79 11.12 12.76
C SER A 369 0.03 11.32 14.06
N VAL A 370 0.54 12.11 15.00
CA VAL A 370 -0.14 12.40 16.27
C VAL A 370 -1.46 13.16 16.04
N VAL A 371 -1.44 14.21 15.23
CA VAL A 371 -2.64 15.02 14.96
C VAL A 371 -3.72 14.19 14.28
N PHE A 372 -3.38 13.45 13.21
CA PHE A 372 -4.36 12.61 12.51
C PHE A 372 -4.84 11.43 13.35
N PHE A 373 -4.02 10.93 14.28
CA PHE A 373 -4.43 9.91 15.23
C PHE A 373 -5.48 10.45 16.21
N VAL A 374 -5.24 11.65 16.77
CA VAL A 374 -6.20 12.33 17.65
C VAL A 374 -7.50 12.66 16.89
N VAL A 375 -7.39 13.21 15.67
CA VAL A 375 -8.54 13.49 14.82
C VAL A 375 -9.30 12.21 14.47
N GLY A 376 -8.59 11.12 14.16
CA GLY A 376 -9.19 9.82 13.87
C GLY A 376 -10.04 9.31 15.04
N TYR A 377 -9.55 9.41 16.28
CA TYR A 377 -10.34 9.06 17.46
C TYR A 377 -11.49 10.02 17.75
N TYR A 378 -11.27 11.31 17.53
CA TYR A 378 -12.35 12.28 17.66
C TYR A 378 -13.49 11.95 16.69
N LEU A 379 -13.18 11.66 15.42
CA LEU A 379 -14.16 11.22 14.44
C LEU A 379 -14.82 9.90 14.85
N LEU A 380 -14.04 8.95 15.38
CA LEU A 380 -14.56 7.68 15.89
C LEU A 380 -15.60 7.89 17.00
N SER A 381 -15.40 8.89 17.87
CA SER A 381 -16.35 9.24 18.94
C SER A 381 -17.65 9.86 18.44
N LEU A 382 -17.65 10.44 17.24
CA LEU A 382 -18.83 11.06 16.61
C LEU A 382 -19.63 10.06 15.78
N THR A 383 -18.97 9.02 15.28
CA THR A 383 -19.55 8.03 14.38
C THR A 383 -20.24 6.91 15.15
N LYS A 384 -21.47 6.57 14.72
CA LYS A 384 -22.25 5.44 15.26
C LYS A 384 -22.42 4.28 14.28
N GLU A 385 -22.14 4.52 12.99
CA GLU A 385 -22.29 3.53 11.93
C GLU A 385 -21.08 2.59 11.89
N SER A 386 -21.34 1.28 11.98
CA SER A 386 -20.28 0.25 12.03
C SER A 386 -19.37 0.25 10.81
N GLY A 387 -19.88 0.59 9.62
CA GLY A 387 -19.06 0.68 8.41
C GLY A 387 -18.04 1.80 8.45
N ASP A 388 -18.44 2.98 8.92
CA ASP A 388 -17.58 4.15 9.07
C ASP A 388 -16.51 3.93 10.15
N ILE A 389 -16.87 3.19 11.21
CA ILE A 389 -15.93 2.78 12.26
C ILE A 389 -14.81 1.89 11.70
N VAL A 390 -15.18 0.85 10.93
CA VAL A 390 -14.18 -0.01 10.26
C VAL A 390 -13.33 0.80 9.29
N PHE A 391 -13.95 1.74 8.57
CA PHE A 391 -13.22 2.64 7.70
C PHE A 391 -12.18 3.47 8.47
N LEU A 392 -12.58 4.20 9.50
CA LEU A 392 -11.68 5.00 10.33
C LEU A 392 -10.55 4.15 10.95
N LEU A 393 -10.86 2.93 11.37
CA LEU A 393 -9.87 2.02 11.94
C LEU A 393 -8.82 1.62 10.90
N PHE A 394 -9.24 1.03 9.77
CA PHE A 394 -8.30 0.48 8.77
C PHE A 394 -7.62 1.55 7.91
N TRP A 395 -8.24 2.72 7.74
CA TRP A 395 -7.76 3.74 6.81
C TRP A 395 -7.04 4.90 7.48
N VAL A 396 -7.32 5.14 8.77
CA VAL A 396 -6.71 6.24 9.52
C VAL A 396 -5.91 5.71 10.69
N LEU A 397 -6.56 5.08 11.67
CA LEU A 397 -5.89 4.78 12.94
C LEU A 397 -4.79 3.73 12.81
N LEU A 398 -5.08 2.58 12.20
CA LEU A 398 -4.11 1.49 12.09
C LEU A 398 -2.85 1.88 11.29
N PRO A 399 -2.95 2.48 10.10
CA PRO A 399 -1.79 2.96 9.37
C PRO A 399 -0.91 3.92 10.17
N LEU A 400 -1.51 4.86 10.91
CA LEU A 400 -0.77 5.90 11.63
C LEU A 400 0.06 5.34 12.78
N VAL A 401 -0.42 4.29 13.47
CA VAL A 401 0.31 3.71 14.60
C VAL A 401 1.29 2.62 14.15
N CYS A 402 1.00 1.92 13.07
CA CYS A 402 1.95 0.94 12.53
C CYS A 402 3.11 1.61 11.78
N ALA A 403 2.90 2.77 11.15
CA ALA A 403 3.95 3.45 10.38
C ALA A 403 5.27 3.71 11.15
N PRO A 404 5.26 4.18 12.42
CA PRO A 404 6.49 4.28 13.21
C PRO A 404 7.22 2.94 13.42
N LEU A 405 6.47 1.87 13.69
CA LEU A 405 7.05 0.55 13.92
C LEU A 405 7.62 -0.03 12.64
N ASP A 406 6.89 0.11 11.53
CA ASP A 406 7.33 -0.29 10.21
C ASP A 406 8.57 0.51 9.78
N TRP A 407 8.61 1.82 10.04
CA TRP A 407 9.78 2.66 9.79
C TRP A 407 11.02 2.18 10.54
N VAL A 408 10.87 1.85 11.82
CA VAL A 408 11.99 1.36 12.62
C VAL A 408 12.43 -0.02 12.13
N ALA A 409 11.49 -0.96 11.94
CA ALA A 409 11.77 -2.31 11.49
C ALA A 409 12.48 -2.31 10.12
N LEU A 410 11.89 -1.65 9.13
CA LEU A 410 12.47 -1.51 7.79
C LEU A 410 13.79 -0.75 7.79
N GLY A 411 13.89 0.31 8.61
CA GLY A 411 15.11 1.08 8.76
C GLY A 411 16.26 0.21 9.29
N VAL A 412 16.01 -0.64 10.28
CA VAL A 412 17.00 -1.61 10.78
C VAL A 412 17.37 -2.60 9.68
N THR A 413 16.41 -3.29 9.08
CA THR A 413 16.67 -4.31 8.05
C THR A 413 17.45 -3.73 6.87
N ARG A 414 17.05 -2.55 6.38
CA ARG A 414 17.75 -1.83 5.31
C ARG A 414 19.15 -1.39 5.73
N GLY A 415 19.29 -0.91 6.96
CA GLY A 415 20.56 -0.59 7.61
C GLY A 415 21.54 -1.75 7.52
N LEU A 416 21.09 -2.93 7.94
CA LEU A 416 21.90 -4.16 7.93
C LEU A 416 22.23 -4.61 6.51
N LEU A 417 21.26 -4.61 5.60
CA LEU A 417 21.47 -4.99 4.20
C LEU A 417 22.49 -4.09 3.49
N GLN A 418 22.42 -2.79 3.73
CA GLN A 418 23.38 -1.85 3.17
C GLN A 418 24.77 -1.97 3.82
N ALA A 419 24.86 -2.24 5.12
CA ALA A 419 26.15 -2.53 5.76
C ALA A 419 26.82 -3.79 5.17
N VAL A 420 26.02 -4.82 4.83
CA VAL A 420 26.48 -5.99 4.07
C VAL A 420 26.92 -5.60 2.66
N ARG A 421 26.13 -4.76 1.94
CA ARG A 421 26.48 -4.25 0.61
C ARG A 421 27.82 -3.52 0.60
N ALA A 422 28.06 -2.68 1.61
CA ALA A 422 29.27 -1.89 1.75
C ALA A 422 30.50 -2.71 2.19
N GLY A 423 30.36 -4.03 2.37
CA GLY A 423 31.47 -4.91 2.76
C GLY A 423 31.94 -4.71 4.20
N GLN A 424 31.16 -4.03 5.05
CA GLN A 424 31.53 -3.82 6.46
C GLN A 424 31.49 -5.12 7.28
N HIS A 425 30.83 -6.15 6.78
CA HIS A 425 30.64 -7.42 7.47
C HIS A 425 31.09 -8.60 6.60
N SER A 426 31.91 -9.49 7.19
CA SER A 426 32.20 -10.79 6.57
C SER A 426 30.94 -11.65 6.48
N GLY A 427 30.88 -12.64 5.59
CA GLY A 427 29.68 -13.47 5.39
C GLY A 427 29.12 -14.13 6.67
N ARG A 428 29.97 -14.52 7.63
CA ARG A 428 29.52 -15.06 8.93
C ARG A 428 28.90 -13.97 9.82
N VAL A 429 29.47 -12.77 9.80
CA VAL A 429 28.95 -11.62 10.53
C VAL A 429 27.62 -11.15 9.91
N ALA A 430 27.52 -11.15 8.58
CA ALA A 430 26.27 -10.89 7.86
C ALA A 430 25.15 -11.89 8.25
N LEU A 431 25.49 -13.18 8.40
CA LEU A 431 24.55 -14.17 8.91
C LEU A 431 24.13 -13.90 10.36
N GLY A 432 25.08 -13.53 11.22
CA GLY A 432 24.79 -13.10 12.59
C GLY A 432 23.80 -11.93 12.60
N TRP A 433 23.99 -10.94 11.73
CA TRP A 433 23.06 -9.82 11.57
C TRP A 433 21.71 -10.22 11.01
N ALA A 434 21.64 -11.19 10.09
CA ALA A 434 20.36 -11.73 9.63
C ALA A 434 19.58 -12.44 10.77
N MET A 435 20.28 -13.10 11.70
CA MET A 435 19.62 -13.66 12.89
C MET A 435 19.15 -12.56 13.84
N VAL A 436 19.94 -11.51 14.05
CA VAL A 436 19.54 -10.36 14.86
C VAL A 436 18.32 -9.65 14.24
N ASP A 437 18.30 -9.47 12.93
CA ASP A 437 17.16 -8.91 12.20
C ASP A 437 15.90 -9.77 12.39
N LEU A 438 16.02 -11.09 12.31
CA LEU A 438 14.91 -12.00 12.59
C LEU A 438 14.39 -11.87 14.03
N LEU A 439 15.28 -11.80 15.02
CA LEU A 439 14.88 -11.62 16.42
C LEU A 439 14.18 -10.27 16.63
N LEU A 440 14.70 -9.20 16.02
CA LEU A 440 14.07 -7.88 16.07
C LEU A 440 12.70 -7.88 15.38
N ALA A 441 12.57 -8.56 14.23
CA ALA A 441 11.31 -8.71 13.54
C ALA A 441 10.26 -9.43 14.39
N LEU A 442 10.66 -10.46 15.14
CA LEU A 442 9.78 -11.12 16.11
C LEU A 442 9.37 -10.14 17.22
N VAL A 443 10.29 -9.34 17.76
CA VAL A 443 9.94 -8.30 18.76
C VAL A 443 8.94 -7.29 18.17
N PHE A 444 9.17 -6.80 16.95
CA PHE A 444 8.25 -5.90 16.27
C PHE A 444 6.88 -6.54 16.03
N LEU A 445 6.83 -7.85 15.75
CA LEU A 445 5.57 -8.59 15.63
C LEU A 445 4.74 -8.55 16.92
N PHE A 446 5.37 -8.78 18.09
CA PHE A 446 4.69 -8.66 19.40
C PHE A 446 4.28 -7.22 19.71
N LEU A 447 5.11 -6.24 19.33
CA LEU A 447 4.82 -4.83 19.53
C LEU A 447 3.68 -4.35 18.63
N ASN A 448 3.63 -4.81 17.38
CA ASN A 448 2.53 -4.56 16.45
C ASN A 448 1.24 -5.18 16.98
N ALA A 449 1.26 -6.42 17.46
CA ALA A 449 0.10 -7.03 18.10
C ALA A 449 -0.37 -6.21 19.32
N ALA A 450 0.56 -5.68 20.11
CA ALA A 450 0.24 -4.82 21.24
C ALA A 450 -0.42 -3.50 20.82
N VAL A 451 0.12 -2.87 19.78
CA VAL A 451 -0.44 -1.66 19.18
C VAL A 451 -1.85 -1.92 18.64
N LEU A 452 -2.07 -3.01 17.90
CA LEU A 452 -3.39 -3.34 17.35
C LEU A 452 -4.44 -3.49 18.47
N VAL A 453 -4.12 -4.27 19.51
CA VAL A 453 -5.01 -4.44 20.67
C VAL A 453 -5.23 -3.11 21.39
N GLY A 454 -4.15 -2.35 21.66
CA GLY A 454 -4.23 -1.08 22.36
C GLY A 454 -5.06 -0.03 21.63
N VAL A 455 -4.83 0.16 20.32
CA VAL A 455 -5.57 1.11 19.48
C VAL A 455 -7.05 0.76 19.41
N THR A 456 -7.34 -0.54 19.25
CA THR A 456 -8.72 -1.03 19.18
C THR A 456 -9.43 -0.87 20.52
N ALA A 457 -8.76 -1.21 21.63
CA ALA A 457 -9.33 -1.09 22.96
C ALA A 457 -9.57 0.38 23.35
N LEU A 458 -8.63 1.27 23.02
CA LEU A 458 -8.81 2.72 23.18
C LEU A 458 -9.99 3.23 22.33
N GLY A 459 -10.17 2.70 21.12
CA GLY A 459 -11.32 3.02 20.27
C GLY A 459 -12.65 2.64 20.92
N ASN A 460 -12.76 1.40 21.43
CA ASN A 460 -13.93 0.96 22.18
C ASN A 460 -14.19 1.85 23.40
N ALA A 461 -13.15 2.20 24.16
CA ALA A 461 -13.26 3.04 25.35
C ALA A 461 -13.76 4.45 25.02
N ILE A 462 -13.23 5.06 23.94
CA ILE A 462 -13.62 6.42 23.51
C ILE A 462 -15.04 6.45 22.97
N ALA A 463 -15.45 5.43 22.22
CA ALA A 463 -16.82 5.35 21.72
C ALA A 463 -17.85 4.98 22.81
N GLY A 464 -17.39 4.46 23.96
CA GLY A 464 -18.26 3.98 25.02
C GLY A 464 -19.06 2.72 24.63
N ASP A 465 -18.66 2.03 23.56
CA ASP A 465 -19.31 0.83 23.02
C ASP A 465 -18.27 -0.15 22.45
N THR A 466 -18.68 -1.40 22.23
CA THR A 466 -17.83 -2.44 21.64
C THR A 466 -17.79 -2.32 20.12
N LEU A 467 -17.02 -1.35 19.62
CA LEU A 467 -16.81 -1.15 18.18
C LEU A 467 -16.22 -2.40 17.51
N VAL A 468 -15.21 -2.98 18.16
CA VAL A 468 -14.53 -4.20 17.71
C VAL A 468 -14.46 -5.16 18.89
N ASN A 469 -14.99 -6.37 18.71
CA ASN A 469 -15.01 -7.38 19.77
C ASN A 469 -13.66 -8.10 19.82
N ILE A 470 -12.67 -7.49 20.49
CA ILE A 470 -11.30 -8.03 20.60
C ILE A 470 -11.32 -9.45 21.17
N ASN A 471 -12.08 -9.71 22.24
CA ASN A 471 -12.15 -11.02 22.86
C ASN A 471 -12.78 -12.06 21.93
N GLY A 472 -13.86 -11.70 21.22
CA GLY A 472 -14.48 -12.55 20.22
C GLY A 472 -13.55 -12.90 19.06
N ILE A 473 -12.78 -11.92 18.56
CA ILE A 473 -11.75 -12.14 17.54
C ILE A 473 -10.68 -13.09 18.06
N LEU A 474 -10.12 -12.84 19.25
CA LEU A 474 -9.06 -13.67 19.81
C LEU A 474 -9.53 -15.09 20.14
N ALA A 475 -10.78 -15.26 20.60
CA ALA A 475 -11.40 -16.56 20.82
C ALA A 475 -11.60 -17.30 19.48
N GLY A 476 -12.17 -16.63 18.49
CA GLY A 476 -12.39 -17.20 17.17
C GLY A 476 -11.09 -17.60 16.46
N MET A 477 -10.03 -16.81 16.58
CA MET A 477 -8.69 -17.18 16.08
C MET A 477 -8.12 -18.41 16.81
N ARG A 478 -8.46 -18.60 18.08
CA ARG A 478 -8.05 -19.77 18.87
C ARG A 478 -8.80 -21.03 18.44
N ASP A 479 -10.08 -20.87 18.15
CA ASP A 479 -10.98 -21.96 17.78
C ASP A 479 -10.73 -22.42 16.33
N ASP A 480 -10.58 -21.47 15.39
CA ASP A 480 -10.22 -21.75 14.01
C ASP A 480 -9.19 -20.75 13.46
N THR A 481 -7.92 -21.14 13.55
CA THR A 481 -6.78 -20.39 12.99
C THR A 481 -6.87 -20.13 11.48
N ARG A 482 -7.69 -20.88 10.73
CA ARG A 482 -7.79 -20.76 9.27
C ARG A 482 -8.98 -19.95 8.78
N ASP A 483 -9.86 -19.52 9.69
CA ASP A 483 -11.02 -18.72 9.34
C ASP A 483 -10.59 -17.44 8.59
N SER A 484 -11.16 -17.24 7.40
CA SER A 484 -10.89 -16.10 6.53
C SER A 484 -11.25 -14.77 7.18
N ASN A 485 -12.13 -14.78 8.18
CA ASN A 485 -12.50 -13.64 9.01
C ASN A 485 -11.30 -12.98 9.71
N TYR A 486 -10.22 -13.73 9.95
CA TYR A 486 -9.03 -13.25 10.64
C TYR A 486 -7.82 -13.07 9.72
N TRP A 487 -7.96 -13.33 8.41
CA TRP A 487 -6.84 -13.22 7.46
C TRP A 487 -6.28 -11.81 7.37
N TRP A 488 -7.09 -10.78 7.57
CA TRP A 488 -6.61 -9.40 7.58
C TRP A 488 -5.64 -9.13 8.74
N ILE A 489 -5.83 -9.77 9.90
CA ILE A 489 -4.95 -9.67 11.07
C ILE A 489 -3.62 -10.34 10.75
N TYR A 490 -3.68 -11.57 10.20
CA TYR A 490 -2.47 -12.27 9.77
C TYR A 490 -1.72 -11.48 8.71
N PHE A 491 -2.43 -10.91 7.74
CA PHE A 491 -1.81 -10.10 6.69
C PHE A 491 -1.13 -8.88 7.29
N MET A 492 -1.81 -8.09 8.12
CA MET A 492 -1.21 -6.93 8.78
C MET A 492 0.03 -7.29 9.59
N LEU A 493 -0.07 -8.31 10.46
CA LEU A 493 1.04 -8.72 11.31
C LEU A 493 2.22 -9.28 10.50
N LEU A 494 1.95 -10.17 9.54
CA LEU A 494 3.00 -10.84 8.76
C LEU A 494 3.62 -9.93 7.69
N PHE A 495 2.90 -8.92 7.19
CA PHE A 495 3.46 -7.97 6.22
C PHE A 495 4.64 -7.20 6.81
N THR A 496 4.65 -6.99 8.14
CA THR A 496 5.78 -6.38 8.86
C THR A 496 7.05 -7.25 8.86
N LEU A 497 6.92 -8.55 8.55
CA LEU A 497 8.04 -9.49 8.39
C LEU A 497 8.56 -9.59 6.96
N LEU A 498 7.86 -9.01 5.98
CA LEU A 498 8.29 -9.01 4.58
C LEU A 498 9.73 -8.49 4.38
N PRO A 499 10.18 -7.41 5.06
CA PRO A 499 11.54 -6.93 4.93
C PRO A 499 12.57 -7.94 5.42
N THR A 500 12.31 -8.54 6.57
CA THR A 500 13.15 -9.59 7.16
C THR A 500 13.19 -10.83 6.28
N LEU A 501 12.08 -11.20 5.65
CA LEU A 501 12.04 -12.27 4.65
C LEU A 501 12.98 -11.96 3.48
N ILE A 502 12.96 -10.73 2.97
CA ILE A 502 13.87 -10.28 1.91
C ILE A 502 15.31 -10.37 2.40
N HIS A 503 15.62 -9.87 3.59
CA HIS A 503 16.97 -9.95 4.16
C HIS A 503 17.45 -11.39 4.33
N PHE A 504 16.58 -12.30 4.79
CA PHE A 504 16.93 -13.70 4.94
C PHE A 504 17.06 -14.42 3.60
N ALA A 505 16.23 -14.09 2.61
CA ALA A 505 16.39 -14.59 1.23
C ALA A 505 17.78 -14.22 0.68
N LEU A 506 18.19 -12.98 0.95
CA LEU A 506 19.49 -12.46 0.54
C LEU A 506 20.64 -13.11 1.33
N ALA A 507 20.54 -13.18 2.66
CA ALA A 507 21.53 -13.85 3.50
C ALA A 507 21.65 -15.35 3.17
N GLY A 508 20.53 -16.02 2.92
CA GLY A 508 20.47 -17.40 2.44
C GLY A 508 21.10 -17.57 1.06
N GLY A 509 20.89 -16.61 0.16
CA GLY A 509 21.63 -16.46 -1.09
C GLY A 509 23.14 -16.43 -0.87
N ALA A 510 23.61 -15.55 0.01
CA ALA A 510 25.03 -15.44 0.34
C ALA A 510 25.60 -16.75 0.92
N ILE A 511 24.84 -17.49 1.74
CA ILE A 511 25.24 -18.81 2.26
C ILE A 511 25.31 -19.86 1.15
N ALA A 512 24.32 -19.90 0.24
CA ALA A 512 24.32 -20.86 -0.86
C ALA A 512 25.54 -20.65 -1.77
N LEU A 513 25.98 -19.38 -1.94
CA LEU A 513 27.17 -18.98 -2.70
C LEU A 513 28.49 -19.21 -1.93
N TRP A 514 28.42 -19.74 -0.71
CA TRP A 514 29.57 -19.88 0.21
C TRP A 514 30.37 -21.16 -0.02
N LEU A 515 30.53 -21.60 -1.28
CA LEU A 515 31.54 -22.61 -1.57
C LEU A 515 32.91 -21.97 -1.28
N PRO A 516 33.75 -22.55 -0.40
CA PRO A 516 35.03 -21.95 -0.02
C PRO A 516 35.85 -21.65 -1.27
N ARG A 517 36.54 -20.50 -1.30
CA ARG A 517 37.34 -20.09 -2.48
C ARG A 517 38.26 -21.19 -2.99
N LYS A 518 38.86 -21.97 -2.08
CA LYS A 518 39.69 -23.15 -2.42
C LYS A 518 38.94 -24.20 -3.25
N ALA A 519 37.70 -24.52 -2.90
CA ALA A 519 36.86 -25.48 -3.61
C ALA A 519 36.43 -24.94 -4.98
N ARG A 520 36.08 -23.66 -5.08
CA ARG A 520 35.73 -23.02 -6.36
C ARG A 520 36.91 -22.94 -7.32
N LEU A 521 38.08 -22.55 -6.81
CA LEU A 521 39.32 -22.56 -7.57
C LEU A 521 39.70 -23.99 -7.98
N TRP A 522 39.48 -24.98 -7.12
CA TRP A 522 39.70 -26.39 -7.47
C TRP A 522 38.75 -26.86 -8.59
N LEU A 523 37.49 -26.44 -8.59
CA LEU A 523 36.53 -26.72 -9.67
C LEU A 523 36.97 -26.05 -10.97
N ALA A 524 37.30 -24.76 -10.92
CA ALA A 524 37.72 -24.00 -12.10
C ALA A 524 39.05 -24.49 -12.70
N ASN A 525 39.99 -24.91 -11.86
CA ASN A 525 41.31 -25.36 -12.31
C ASN A 525 41.23 -26.76 -12.93
N GLY A 526 41.34 -26.81 -14.25
CA GLY A 526 41.25 -28.05 -15.02
C GLY A 526 39.82 -28.44 -15.39
N LEU A 527 38.85 -27.52 -15.28
CA LEU A 527 37.48 -27.71 -15.76
C LEU A 527 37.46 -28.15 -17.23
N GLU A 528 38.35 -27.59 -18.06
CA GLU A 528 38.50 -27.93 -19.47
C GLU A 528 38.89 -29.39 -19.75
N ARG A 529 39.54 -30.06 -18.80
CA ARG A 529 40.13 -31.39 -19.02
C ARG A 529 39.37 -32.49 -18.29
N ASN A 530 38.48 -32.15 -17.36
CA ASN A 530 37.87 -33.12 -16.46
C ASN A 530 36.34 -33.00 -16.47
N HIS A 531 35.69 -33.96 -17.13
CA HIS A 531 34.24 -34.05 -17.23
C HIS A 531 33.53 -34.10 -15.87
N TYR A 532 34.15 -34.72 -14.85
CA TYR A 532 33.60 -34.72 -13.49
C TYR A 532 33.56 -33.31 -12.90
N LYS A 533 34.61 -32.50 -13.12
CA LYS A 533 34.62 -31.10 -12.67
C LYS A 533 33.60 -30.26 -13.43
N THR A 534 33.43 -30.47 -14.74
CA THR A 534 32.39 -29.82 -15.54
C THR A 534 30.99 -30.12 -15.00
N PHE A 535 30.72 -31.38 -14.65
CA PHE A 535 29.45 -31.78 -14.05
C PHE A 535 29.24 -31.17 -12.65
N MET A 536 30.27 -31.14 -11.80
CA MET A 536 30.20 -30.50 -10.50
C MET A 536 30.00 -28.97 -10.59
N ALA A 537 30.67 -28.31 -11.54
CA ALA A 537 30.44 -26.89 -11.83
C ALA A 537 29.00 -26.66 -12.32
N TRP A 538 28.49 -27.53 -13.19
CA TRP A 538 27.10 -27.46 -13.64
C TRP A 538 26.11 -27.55 -12.47
N LEU A 539 26.27 -28.54 -11.58
CA LEU A 539 25.45 -28.66 -10.38
C LEU A 539 25.53 -27.40 -9.53
N TYR A 540 26.75 -26.90 -9.28
CA TYR A 540 26.96 -25.70 -8.49
C TYR A 540 26.25 -24.47 -9.08
N LEU A 541 26.51 -24.15 -10.36
CA LEU A 541 25.91 -22.98 -11.03
C LEU A 541 24.38 -23.09 -11.15
N THR A 542 23.86 -24.31 -11.31
CA THR A 542 22.42 -24.55 -11.46
C THR A 542 21.69 -24.44 -10.14
N PHE A 543 22.15 -25.12 -9.09
CA PHE A 543 21.41 -25.23 -7.84
C PHE A 543 21.70 -24.10 -6.86
N THR A 544 22.82 -23.39 -6.98
CA THR A 544 23.13 -22.32 -6.02
C THR A 544 22.09 -21.19 -5.99
N PRO A 545 21.67 -20.61 -7.13
CA PRO A 545 20.59 -19.60 -7.12
C PRO A 545 19.26 -20.17 -6.61
N VAL A 546 18.99 -21.44 -6.90
CA VAL A 546 17.75 -22.13 -6.49
C VAL A 546 17.71 -22.28 -4.97
N VAL A 547 18.80 -22.75 -4.37
CA VAL A 547 18.94 -22.87 -2.92
C VAL A 547 18.84 -21.49 -2.27
N GLY A 548 19.57 -20.51 -2.80
CA GLY A 548 19.66 -19.17 -2.23
C GLY A 548 18.37 -18.35 -2.30
N PHE A 549 17.79 -18.23 -3.49
CA PHE A 549 16.67 -17.32 -3.74
C PHE A 549 15.30 -17.98 -3.67
N VAL A 550 15.23 -19.31 -3.67
CA VAL A 550 13.95 -20.03 -3.59
C VAL A 550 13.87 -20.88 -2.33
N LEU A 551 14.77 -21.84 -2.14
CA LEU A 551 14.63 -22.79 -1.04
C LEU A 551 14.87 -22.15 0.33
N ALA A 552 15.82 -21.21 0.47
CA ALA A 552 16.06 -20.53 1.74
C ALA A 552 14.87 -19.66 2.18
N PRO A 553 14.33 -18.72 1.37
CA PRO A 553 13.12 -17.98 1.75
C PRO A 553 11.88 -18.87 1.89
N ALA A 554 11.71 -19.90 1.03
CA ALA A 554 10.61 -20.85 1.19
C ALA A 554 10.74 -21.64 2.51
N GLY A 555 11.96 -22.02 2.89
CA GLY A 555 12.27 -22.67 4.17
C GLY A 555 11.97 -21.76 5.36
N LEU A 556 12.29 -20.46 5.27
CA LEU A 556 11.93 -19.49 6.31
C LEU A 556 10.41 -19.31 6.40
N LEU A 557 9.71 -19.12 5.28
CA LEU A 557 8.25 -19.01 5.25
C LEU A 557 7.58 -20.26 5.80
N TYR A 558 8.08 -21.44 5.43
CA TYR A 558 7.61 -22.71 5.96
C TYR A 558 7.90 -22.83 7.46
N GLY A 559 9.09 -22.44 7.91
CA GLY A 559 9.46 -22.42 9.32
C GLY A 559 8.59 -21.45 10.13
N LEU A 560 8.29 -20.28 9.59
CA LEU A 560 7.37 -19.31 10.20
C LEU A 560 5.95 -19.86 10.25
N TRP A 561 5.44 -20.41 9.15
CA TRP A 561 4.14 -21.08 9.12
C TRP A 561 4.09 -22.23 10.14
N TRP A 562 5.17 -23.01 10.25
CA TRP A 562 5.27 -24.10 11.21
C TRP A 562 5.26 -23.57 12.65
N LEU A 563 6.00 -22.51 12.95
CA LEU A 563 6.01 -21.87 14.27
C LEU A 563 4.68 -21.21 14.63
N VAL A 564 3.96 -20.69 13.64
CA VAL A 564 2.67 -20.01 13.84
C VAL A 564 1.51 -21.00 13.94
N ASN A 565 1.47 -22.05 13.10
CA ASN A 565 0.31 -22.93 12.94
C ASN A 565 0.56 -24.41 13.24
N ALA A 566 1.76 -24.96 13.05
CA ALA A 566 2.01 -26.40 13.20
C ALA A 566 2.38 -26.79 14.64
N ASN A 567 2.08 -28.03 15.05
CA ASN A 567 2.44 -28.61 16.35
C ASN A 567 2.03 -27.75 17.57
N GLY A 568 0.84 -27.16 17.52
CA GLY A 568 0.35 -26.26 18.57
C GLY A 568 0.82 -24.81 18.43
N GLY A 569 1.53 -24.47 17.35
CA GLY A 569 1.79 -23.11 16.91
C GLY A 569 2.45 -22.26 17.98
N TRP A 570 3.63 -22.63 18.47
CA TRP A 570 4.28 -21.97 19.60
C TRP A 570 4.26 -20.44 19.50
N LEU A 571 4.69 -19.87 18.37
CA LEU A 571 4.69 -18.42 18.17
C LEU A 571 3.27 -17.85 18.09
N GLY A 572 2.38 -18.50 17.35
CA GLY A 572 0.97 -18.08 17.23
C GLY A 572 0.23 -18.10 18.57
N GLY A 573 0.42 -19.15 19.36
CA GLY A 573 -0.12 -19.30 20.70
C GLY A 573 0.42 -18.26 21.68
N HIS A 574 1.73 -17.94 21.62
CA HIS A 574 2.31 -16.88 22.45
C HIS A 574 1.82 -15.49 22.01
N LEU A 575 1.67 -15.23 20.72
CA LEU A 575 1.07 -13.98 20.21
C LEU A 575 -0.38 -13.84 20.65
N LEU A 576 -1.19 -14.90 20.57
CA LEU A 576 -2.57 -14.91 21.04
C LEU A 576 -2.67 -14.76 22.57
N ALA A 577 -1.77 -15.41 23.32
CA ALA A 577 -1.70 -15.25 24.78
C ALA A 577 -1.29 -13.82 25.18
N TRP A 578 -0.33 -13.24 24.47
CA TRP A 578 0.10 -11.86 24.63
C TRP A 578 -1.03 -10.87 24.31
N ALA A 579 -1.67 -11.00 23.15
CA ALA A 579 -2.81 -10.19 22.77
C ALA A 579 -3.98 -10.32 23.77
N GLY A 580 -4.25 -11.54 24.25
CA GLY A 580 -5.27 -11.77 25.27
C GLY A 580 -4.93 -11.19 26.65
N MET A 581 -3.65 -11.20 27.04
CA MET A 581 -3.17 -10.51 28.24
C MET A 581 -3.43 -9.01 28.13
N LEU A 582 -3.07 -8.41 26.99
CA LEU A 582 -3.27 -6.98 26.74
C LEU A 582 -4.75 -6.60 26.67
N ALA A 583 -5.58 -7.43 26.05
CA ALA A 583 -7.03 -7.19 25.98
C ALA A 583 -7.66 -7.15 27.39
N ARG A 584 -7.31 -8.11 28.25
CA ARG A 584 -7.75 -8.13 29.66
C ARG A 584 -7.24 -6.94 30.46
N PHE A 585 -6.00 -6.50 30.19
CA PHE A 585 -5.44 -5.31 30.85
C PHE A 585 -6.18 -4.03 30.42
N ALA A 586 -6.49 -3.89 29.13
CA ALA A 586 -7.16 -2.72 28.59
C ALA A 586 -8.65 -2.65 28.98
N ASN A 587 -9.30 -3.78 29.21
CA ASN A 587 -10.69 -3.83 29.66
C ASN A 587 -10.89 -4.95 30.71
N PRO A 588 -10.60 -4.69 31.99
CA PRO A 588 -10.69 -5.70 33.05
C PRO A 588 -12.13 -6.13 33.37
N THR A 589 -13.12 -5.38 32.89
CA THR A 589 -14.54 -5.62 33.18
C THR A 589 -15.26 -6.51 32.16
N MET A 590 -14.63 -6.83 31.03
CA MET A 590 -15.19 -7.77 30.06
C MET A 590 -14.66 -9.19 30.33
N PRO A 591 -15.54 -10.16 30.68
CA PRO A 591 -15.15 -11.52 31.05
C PRO A 591 -14.47 -12.31 29.94
#